data_AF-A0A7L3YFG0-F1
#
_entry.id   AF-A0A7L3YFG0-F1
#
_cell.length_a   1.000
_cell.length_b   1.000
_cell.length_c   1.000
_cell.angle_alpha   90.00
_cell.angle_beta   90.00
_cell.angle_gamma   90.00
#
_symmetry.space_group_name_H-M   'P 1'
#
loop_
_entity.id
_entity.type
_entity.pdbx_description
1 polymer ?
#
loop_
_entity_poly.entity_id
_entity_poly.type
_entity_poly.pdbx_seq_one_letter_code
_entity_poly.pdbx_strand_id
1 'polypeptide(L)'
;MIEVKNSHKSSVPSDWVMVSSTKAVSRFHSPFIIENYRHLNQLREQLVLDCSAEWLNFLDHFSEHYHPVSKAIGHLATIDCLFSLAQVAKQGDYCRPIVQDNRREIIIKNGRHPVIDVLLGEQDQYVPNTTNLS
;
A
#
# COMPACT_ATOMS: atom_id res chain seq x y z
N MET A 1 2.69 -16.47 -36.30
CA MET A 1 3.54 -15.91 -37.37
C MET A 1 4.51 -16.97 -37.87
N ILE A 2 4.68 -17.09 -39.19
CA ILE A 2 5.61 -18.03 -39.82
C ILE A 2 6.77 -17.22 -40.43
N GLU A 3 7.99 -17.53 -40.02
CA GLU A 3 9.20 -16.84 -40.44
C GLU A 3 9.91 -17.61 -41.56
N VAL A 4 10.28 -16.89 -42.63
CA VAL A 4 10.93 -17.45 -43.81
C VAL A 4 12.12 -16.57 -44.18
N LYS A 5 13.29 -17.18 -44.46
CA LYS A 5 14.45 -16.45 -44.98
C LYS A 5 14.10 -15.77 -46.29
N ASN A 6 14.61 -14.55 -46.50
CA ASN A 6 14.34 -13.80 -47.73
C ASN A 6 14.76 -14.57 -49.01
N SER A 7 15.76 -15.45 -48.92
CA SER A 7 16.19 -16.34 -50.00
C SER A 7 15.15 -17.39 -50.41
N HIS A 8 14.21 -17.75 -49.52
CA HIS A 8 13.16 -18.74 -49.76
C HIS A 8 11.76 -18.10 -49.84
N LYS A 9 11.68 -16.79 -50.06
CA LYS A 9 10.39 -16.09 -50.11
C LYS A 9 9.46 -16.61 -51.21
N SER A 10 10.02 -17.16 -52.29
CA SER A 10 9.27 -17.77 -53.40
C SER A 10 8.54 -19.07 -53.03
N SER A 11 8.86 -19.71 -51.90
CA SER A 11 8.16 -20.92 -51.45
C SER A 11 6.91 -20.63 -50.62
N VAL A 12 6.63 -19.35 -50.33
CA VAL A 12 5.45 -18.93 -49.56
C VAL A 12 4.23 -18.84 -50.50
N PRO A 13 3.08 -19.43 -50.13
CA PRO A 13 1.85 -19.31 -50.92
C PRO A 13 1.44 -17.85 -51.16
N SER A 14 0.89 -17.56 -52.35
CA SER A 14 0.58 -16.19 -52.80
C SER A 14 -0.55 -15.51 -52.01
N ASP A 15 -1.41 -16.30 -51.36
CA ASP A 15 -2.51 -15.86 -50.53
C ASP A 15 -2.08 -15.48 -49.09
N TRP A 16 -0.81 -15.71 -48.73
CA TRP A 16 -0.29 -15.35 -47.42
C TRP A 16 0.12 -13.88 -47.35
N VAL A 17 -0.22 -13.22 -46.25
CA VAL A 17 0.07 -11.80 -46.03
C VAL A 17 1.35 -11.65 -45.23
N MET A 18 2.28 -10.82 -45.71
CA MET A 18 3.46 -10.44 -44.95
C MET A 18 3.08 -9.47 -43.82
N VAL A 19 3.40 -9.85 -42.58
CA VAL A 19 3.06 -9.06 -41.37
C VAL A 19 4.23 -8.27 -40.81
N SER A 20 5.47 -8.71 -41.07
CA SER A 20 6.67 -7.93 -40.78
C SER A 20 7.86 -8.45 -41.59
N SER A 21 8.90 -7.63 -41.74
CA SER A 21 10.12 -8.01 -42.45
C SER A 21 11.35 -7.40 -41.79
N THR A 22 12.47 -8.11 -41.88
CA THR A 22 13.81 -7.65 -41.53
C THR A 22 14.75 -7.84 -42.72
N LYS A 23 16.02 -7.45 -42.59
CA LYS A 23 17.03 -7.65 -43.65
C LYS A 23 17.25 -9.14 -44.00
N ALA A 24 17.09 -10.04 -43.04
CA ALA A 24 17.37 -11.46 -43.23
C ALA A 24 16.11 -12.33 -43.48
N VAL A 25 14.99 -11.98 -42.86
CA VAL A 25 13.77 -12.80 -42.83
C VAL A 25 12.51 -11.98 -43.04
N SER A 26 11.53 -12.59 -43.69
CA SER A 26 10.16 -12.10 -43.86
C SER A 26 9.21 -12.98 -43.07
N ARG A 27 8.15 -12.39 -42.53
CA ARG A 27 7.19 -13.09 -41.67
C ARG A 27 5.78 -12.96 -42.19
N PHE A 28 5.04 -14.05 -42.17
CA PHE A 28 3.75 -14.18 -42.83
C PHE A 28 2.66 -14.76 -41.93
N HIS A 29 1.41 -14.45 -42.27
CA HIS A 29 0.21 -15.14 -41.81
C HIS A 29 -0.56 -15.68 -43.02
N SER A 30 -1.05 -16.92 -42.91
CA SER A 30 -2.01 -17.47 -43.87
C SER A 30 -3.39 -16.80 -43.70
N PRO A 31 -4.28 -16.87 -44.70
CA PRO A 31 -5.65 -16.35 -44.58
C PRO A 31 -6.39 -16.88 -43.35
N PHE A 32 -6.25 -18.18 -43.07
CA PHE A 32 -6.80 -18.83 -41.87
C PHE A 32 -6.29 -18.18 -40.58
N ILE A 33 -4.99 -17.91 -40.47
CA ILE A 33 -4.41 -17.27 -39.29
C ILE A 33 -4.92 -15.83 -39.17
N ILE A 34 -5.05 -15.08 -40.26
CA ILE A 34 -5.51 -13.68 -40.20
C ILE A 34 -6.94 -13.60 -39.65
N GLU A 35 -7.84 -14.43 -40.16
CA GLU A 35 -9.23 -14.47 -39.73
C GLU A 35 -9.35 -14.87 -38.26
N ASN A 36 -8.75 -16.00 -37.87
CA ASN A 36 -8.83 -16.49 -36.50
C ASN A 36 -8.08 -15.59 -35.51
N TYR A 37 -6.98 -14.97 -35.90
CA TYR A 37 -6.24 -14.03 -35.05
C TYR A 37 -7.06 -12.76 -34.78
N ARG A 38 -7.80 -12.27 -35.79
CA ARG A 38 -8.74 -11.16 -35.59
C ARG A 38 -9.84 -11.53 -34.60
N HIS A 39 -10.46 -12.69 -34.78
CA HIS A 39 -11.51 -13.17 -33.87
C HIS A 39 -10.98 -13.39 -32.45
N LEU A 40 -9.80 -14.01 -32.32
CA LEU A 40 -9.14 -14.20 -31.03
C LEU A 40 -8.86 -12.87 -30.31
N ASN A 41 -8.41 -11.84 -31.02
CA ASN A 41 -8.16 -10.55 -30.40
C ASN A 41 -9.46 -9.85 -29.96
N GLN A 42 -10.54 -9.98 -30.74
CA GLN A 42 -11.86 -9.49 -30.31
C GLN A 42 -12.32 -10.17 -29.01
N LEU A 43 -12.17 -11.50 -28.92
CA LEU A 43 -12.50 -12.24 -27.70
C LEU A 43 -11.60 -11.86 -26.52
N ARG A 44 -10.31 -11.58 -26.76
CA ARG A 44 -9.39 -11.11 -25.73
C ARG A 44 -9.79 -9.72 -25.22
N GLU A 45 -10.14 -8.81 -26.10
CA GLU A 45 -10.62 -7.47 -25.72
C GLU A 45 -11.94 -7.57 -24.94
N GLN A 46 -12.88 -8.40 -25.39
CA GLN A 46 -14.13 -8.65 -24.68
C GLN A 46 -13.88 -9.22 -23.28
N LEU A 47 -12.99 -10.21 -23.15
CA LEU A 47 -12.64 -10.80 -21.87
C LEU A 47 -12.06 -9.75 -20.90
N VAL A 48 -11.23 -8.82 -21.39
CA VAL A 48 -10.70 -7.73 -20.56
C VAL A 48 -11.81 -6.82 -20.05
N LEU A 49 -12.79 -6.49 -20.89
CA LEU A 49 -13.96 -5.69 -20.49
C LEU A 49 -14.81 -6.43 -19.45
N ASP A 50 -15.12 -7.70 -19.70
CA ASP A 50 -15.94 -8.52 -18.81
C ASP A 50 -15.26 -8.68 -17.44
N CYS A 51 -13.96 -9.00 -17.42
CA CYS A 51 -13.19 -9.09 -16.18
C CYS A 51 -13.13 -7.76 -15.42
N SER A 52 -13.04 -6.62 -16.13
CA SER A 52 -13.01 -5.31 -15.49
C SER A 52 -14.34 -4.95 -14.85
N ALA A 53 -15.46 -5.30 -15.50
CA ALA A 53 -16.80 -5.14 -14.94
C ALA A 53 -16.98 -6.00 -13.68
N GLU A 54 -16.60 -7.29 -13.74
CA GLU A 54 -16.67 -8.19 -12.59
C GLU A 54 -15.73 -7.79 -11.45
N TRP A 55 -14.58 -7.20 -11.76
CA TRP A 55 -13.68 -6.65 -10.76
C TRP A 55 -14.32 -5.50 -9.97
N LEU A 56 -15.02 -4.59 -10.66
CA LEU A 56 -15.74 -3.50 -10.00
C LEU A 56 -16.88 -4.05 -9.13
N ASN A 57 -17.65 -5.01 -9.65
CA ASN A 57 -18.69 -5.69 -8.86
C ASN A 57 -18.09 -6.33 -7.60
N PHE A 58 -16.94 -7.02 -7.73
CA PHE A 58 -16.25 -7.61 -6.60
C PHE A 58 -15.86 -6.57 -5.54
N LEU A 59 -15.30 -5.42 -5.96
CA LEU A 59 -14.95 -4.33 -5.06
C LEU A 59 -16.16 -3.73 -4.36
N ASP A 60 -17.29 -3.58 -5.07
CA ASP A 60 -18.53 -3.10 -4.47
C ASP A 60 -19.03 -4.04 -3.37
N HIS A 61 -19.05 -5.35 -3.62
CA HIS A 61 -19.41 -6.35 -2.60
C HIS A 61 -18.42 -6.35 -1.42
N PHE A 62 -17.13 -6.19 -1.69
CA PHE A 62 -16.13 -6.07 -0.63
C PHE A 62 -16.34 -4.80 0.22
N SER A 63 -16.74 -3.70 -0.41
CA SER A 63 -16.97 -2.41 0.25
C SER A 63 -18.13 -2.43 1.25
N GLU A 64 -19.07 -3.37 1.13
CA GLU A 64 -20.14 -3.56 2.13
C GLU A 64 -19.59 -3.80 3.53
N HIS A 65 -18.40 -4.40 3.63
CA HIS A 65 -17.70 -4.67 4.89
C HIS A 65 -16.70 -3.57 5.30
N TYR A 66 -16.70 -2.42 4.62
CA TYR A 66 -15.76 -1.34 4.90
C TYR A 66 -15.81 -0.85 6.36
N HIS A 67 -17.01 -0.63 6.90
CA HIS A 67 -17.17 -0.08 8.26
C HIS A 67 -16.60 -1.02 9.35
N PRO A 68 -16.92 -2.33 9.36
CA PRO A 68 -16.27 -3.28 10.26
C PRO A 68 -14.73 -3.27 10.17
N VAL A 69 -14.18 -3.25 8.96
CA VAL A 69 -12.72 -3.24 8.75
C VAL A 69 -12.10 -1.95 9.28
N SER A 70 -12.68 -0.80 8.95
CA SER A 70 -12.22 0.51 9.44
C SER A 70 -12.28 0.60 10.98
N LYS A 71 -13.33 0.05 11.60
CA LYS A 71 -13.44 -0.03 13.06
C LYS A 71 -12.33 -0.89 13.67
N ALA A 72 -12.03 -2.04 13.06
CA ALA A 72 -10.93 -2.90 13.51
C ALA A 72 -9.58 -2.16 13.44
N ILE A 73 -9.34 -1.40 12.36
CA ILE A 73 -8.15 -0.55 12.22
C ILE A 73 -8.12 0.53 13.31
N GLY A 74 -9.25 1.17 13.61
CA GLY A 74 -9.34 2.16 14.69
C GLY A 74 -9.04 1.57 16.08
N HIS A 75 -9.47 0.33 16.33
CA HIS A 75 -9.10 -0.38 17.57
C HIS A 75 -7.60 -0.69 17.61
N LEU A 76 -7.00 -1.13 16.49
CA LEU A 76 -5.56 -1.37 16.40
C LEU A 76 -4.76 -0.09 16.65
N ALA A 77 -5.18 1.04 16.08
CA ALA A 77 -4.55 2.34 16.32
C ALA A 77 -4.64 2.75 17.80
N THR A 78 -5.79 2.52 18.44
CA THR A 78 -5.96 2.80 19.87
C THR A 78 -5.00 1.97 20.72
N ILE A 79 -4.86 0.68 20.40
CA ILE A 79 -3.92 -0.22 21.07
C ILE A 79 -2.49 0.28 20.89
N ASP A 80 -2.09 0.61 19.65
CA ASP A 80 -0.74 1.11 19.34
C ASP A 80 -0.41 2.39 20.14
N CYS A 81 -1.33 3.36 20.20
CA CYS A 81 -1.15 4.57 21.00
C CYS A 81 -0.99 4.25 22.51
N LEU A 82 -1.81 3.35 23.05
CA LEU A 82 -1.72 2.96 24.46
C LEU A 82 -0.41 2.24 24.78
N PHE A 83 0.06 1.36 23.89
CA PHE A 83 1.34 0.68 24.03
C PHE A 83 2.52 1.66 23.92
N SER A 84 2.45 2.64 23.02
CA SER A 84 3.44 3.72 22.90
C SER A 84 3.55 4.50 24.22
N LEU A 85 2.42 4.92 24.80
CA LEU A 85 2.41 5.60 26.10
C LEU A 85 2.91 4.71 27.24
N ALA A 86 2.56 3.41 27.24
CA ALA A 86 3.05 2.47 28.23
C ALA A 86 4.57 2.26 28.12
N GLN A 87 5.13 2.26 26.92
CA GLN A 87 6.57 2.18 26.70
C GLN A 87 7.30 3.41 27.21
N VAL A 88 6.74 4.62 27.03
CA VAL A 88 7.26 5.86 27.63
C VAL A 88 7.19 5.78 29.15
N ALA A 89 6.04 5.37 29.72
CA ALA A 89 5.85 5.29 31.17
C ALA A 89 6.75 4.24 31.86
N LYS A 90 7.24 3.25 31.11
CA LYS A 90 8.18 2.23 31.60
C LYS A 90 9.63 2.74 31.68
N GLN A 91 9.95 3.83 30.98
CA GLN A 91 11.28 4.43 30.97
C GLN A 91 11.39 5.47 32.11
N GLY A 92 12.51 5.47 32.83
CA GLY A 92 12.77 6.46 33.88
C GLY A 92 11.75 6.45 35.02
N ASP A 93 11.57 7.62 35.65
CA ASP A 93 10.71 7.81 36.84
C ASP A 93 9.34 8.40 36.50
N TYR A 94 8.71 7.96 35.40
CA TYR A 94 7.35 8.39 35.08
C TYR A 94 6.34 7.85 36.10
N CYS A 95 5.37 8.68 36.48
CA CYS A 95 4.28 8.31 37.37
C CYS A 95 2.93 8.58 36.72
N ARG A 96 1.88 7.86 37.17
CA ARG A 96 0.51 8.09 36.72
C ARG A 96 -0.01 9.40 37.33
N PRO A 97 -0.33 10.45 36.55
CA PRO A 97 -0.85 11.69 37.09
C PRO A 97 -2.27 11.50 37.65
N ILE A 98 -2.58 12.25 38.70
CA ILE A 98 -3.94 12.34 39.26
C ILE A 98 -4.62 13.55 38.61
N VAL A 99 -5.69 13.32 37.87
CA VAL A 99 -6.49 14.38 37.24
C VAL A 99 -7.75 14.59 38.06
N GLN A 100 -8.03 15.84 38.43
CA GLN A 100 -9.21 16.24 39.20
C GLN A 100 -10.06 17.22 38.39
N ASP A 101 -11.39 17.04 38.38
CA ASP A 101 -12.30 17.92 37.62
C ASP A 101 -12.68 19.19 38.39
N ASN A 102 -12.73 19.11 39.72
CA ASN A 102 -13.32 20.15 40.57
C ASN A 102 -12.32 21.16 41.11
N ARG A 103 -11.03 21.04 40.75
CA ARG A 103 -9.95 21.91 41.23
C ARG A 103 -9.00 22.22 40.08
N ARG A 104 -8.54 23.47 40.01
CA ARG A 104 -7.54 23.92 39.03
C ARG A 104 -6.19 24.04 39.74
N GLU A 105 -5.61 22.89 40.08
CA GLU A 105 -4.33 22.80 40.78
C GLU A 105 -3.26 22.10 39.92
N ILE A 106 -2.01 22.55 40.03
CA ILE A 106 -0.83 21.94 39.45
C ILE A 106 0.14 21.66 40.59
N ILE A 107 0.22 20.38 40.98
CA ILE A 107 1.13 19.91 42.02
C ILE A 107 2.05 18.87 41.40
N ILE A 108 3.32 19.25 41.20
CA ILE A 108 4.36 18.41 40.62
C ILE A 108 5.48 18.31 41.66
N LYS A 109 5.84 17.09 42.07
CA LYS A 109 6.98 16.84 42.98
C LYS A 109 8.14 16.30 42.16
N ASN A 110 9.31 16.91 42.29
CA ASN A 110 10.53 16.51 41.56
C ASN A 110 10.27 16.31 40.05
N GLY A 111 9.60 17.25 39.41
CA GLY A 111 9.32 17.21 37.98
C GLY A 111 10.56 17.45 37.14
N ARG A 112 10.64 16.76 35.99
CA ARG A 112 11.71 16.91 34.99
C ARG A 112 11.10 17.31 33.64
N HIS A 113 11.87 17.97 32.80
CA HIS A 113 11.45 18.30 31.44
C HIS A 113 11.57 17.06 30.53
N PRO A 114 10.49 16.57 29.89
CA PRO A 114 10.46 15.26 29.21
C PRO A 114 11.60 15.03 28.21
N VAL A 115 11.92 16.04 27.40
CA VAL A 115 13.00 15.92 26.38
C VAL A 115 14.39 15.98 26.99
N ILE A 116 14.59 16.79 28.04
CA ILE A 116 15.91 16.93 28.68
C ILE A 116 16.23 15.64 29.45
N ASP A 117 15.23 15.05 30.09
CA ASP A 117 15.35 13.78 30.81
C ASP A 117 15.82 12.64 29.90
N VAL A 118 15.28 12.55 28.67
CA VAL A 118 15.72 11.54 27.68
C VAL A 118 17.14 11.82 27.16
N LEU A 119 17.50 13.08 26.94
CA LEU A 119 18.79 13.43 26.34
C LEU A 119 19.96 13.38 27.33
N LEU A 120 19.73 13.77 28.60
CA LEU A 120 20.78 13.95 29.60
C LEU A 120 20.64 13.02 30.81
N GLY A 121 19.47 12.42 31.05
CA GLY A 121 19.22 11.56 32.20
C GLY A 121 19.45 12.26 33.54
N GLU A 122 19.92 11.52 34.54
CA GLU A 122 20.25 12.02 35.88
C GLU A 122 21.62 12.73 35.93
N GLN A 123 21.80 13.77 35.13
CA GLN A 123 22.98 14.64 35.20
C GLN A 123 22.73 15.84 36.12
N ASP A 124 23.76 16.26 36.86
CA ASP A 124 23.70 17.32 37.87
C ASP A 124 23.30 18.70 37.33
N GLN A 125 23.33 18.92 36.01
CA GLN A 125 23.06 20.23 35.42
C GLN A 125 21.57 20.62 35.42
N TYR A 126 20.66 19.64 35.30
CA TYR A 126 19.21 19.89 35.28
C TYR A 126 18.51 19.04 36.33
N VAL A 127 18.50 19.57 37.55
CA VAL A 127 17.89 18.90 38.71
C VAL A 127 16.35 18.96 38.68
N PRO A 128 15.65 17.98 39.26
CA PRO A 128 14.20 17.99 39.38
C PRO A 128 13.66 19.19 40.16
N ASN A 129 12.52 19.74 39.74
CA ASN A 129 11.89 20.90 40.39
C ASN A 129 10.47 20.60 40.86
N THR A 130 10.11 21.11 42.04
CA THR A 130 8.74 21.02 42.57
C THR A 130 7.94 22.25 42.16
N THR A 131 6.67 22.05 41.78
CA THR A 131 5.73 23.11 41.43
C THR A 131 4.44 22.91 42.22
N ASN A 132 3.94 23.98 42.84
CA ASN A 132 2.65 23.96 43.53
C ASN A 132 1.90 25.26 43.20
N LEU A 133 0.81 25.12 42.44
CA LEU A 133 -0.12 26.18 42.08
C LEU A 133 -1.53 25.66 42.39
N SER A 134 -2.24 26.29 43.32
CA SER A 134 -3.57 25.85 43.79
C SER A 134 -4.54 27.01 43.89
#